data_AF-A0A822HMI5-F1
#
_entry.id   AF-A0A822HMI5-F1
#
_cell.length_a   1.000
_cell.length_b   1.000
_cell.length_c   1.000
_cell.angle_alpha   90.00
_cell.angle_beta   90.00
_cell.angle_gamma   90.00
#
_symmetry.space_group_name_H-M   'P 1'
#
loop_
_entity.id
_entity.type
_entity.pdbx_description
1 polymer ?
#
loop_
_entity_poly.entity_id
_entity_poly.type
_entity_poly.pdbx_seq_one_letter_code
_entity_poly.pdbx_strand_id
1 'polypeptide(L)'
;RTNYARVTFASTERINFFATRQSSSQTLTDFANTLRDKSVTCKFPNDFYEDALIAAFVGGLKNEHVRKHLMPQNLETFEQTLNAARIFESVLIQGANVKDKG
;
A
#
# COMPACT_ATOMS: atom_id res chain seq x y z
N ARG A 1 8.91 -27.39 26.99
CA ARG A 1 7.91 -26.43 26.45
C ARG A 1 8.18 -26.32 24.96
N THR A 2 7.42 -27.05 24.14
CA THR A 2 7.69 -27.20 22.70
C THR A 2 7.43 -25.86 22.01
N ASN A 3 8.46 -25.32 21.35
CA ASN A 3 8.38 -24.07 20.61
C ASN A 3 7.70 -24.39 19.28
N TYR A 4 6.38 -24.21 19.23
CA TYR A 4 5.63 -24.25 17.96
C TYR A 4 6.04 -23.00 17.18
N ALA A 5 7.12 -23.09 16.41
CA ALA A 5 7.35 -22.15 15.32
C ALA A 5 6.02 -22.07 14.54
N ARG A 6 5.40 -20.89 14.50
CA ARG A 6 4.11 -20.70 13.81
C ARG A 6 4.30 -21.14 12.37
N VAL A 7 3.83 -22.33 12.03
CA VAL A 7 3.78 -22.79 10.64
C VAL A 7 2.65 -22.00 10.00
N THR A 8 2.97 -20.86 9.40
CA THR A 8 2.02 -20.09 8.60
C THR A 8 2.09 -20.56 7.15
N PHE A 9 0.93 -20.80 6.56
CA PHE A 9 0.81 -21.20 5.16
C PHE A 9 0.91 -19.95 4.28
N ALA A 10 1.53 -20.06 3.11
CA ALA A 10 1.66 -18.95 2.17
C ALA A 10 0.30 -18.30 1.84
N SER A 11 -0.78 -19.09 1.76
CA SER A 11 -2.14 -18.57 1.56
C SER A 11 -2.62 -17.66 2.70
N THR A 12 -2.30 -18.00 3.95
CA THR A 12 -2.64 -17.17 5.12
C THR A 12 -1.87 -15.86 5.12
N GLU A 13 -0.58 -15.89 4.80
CA GLU A 13 0.26 -14.70 4.67
C GLU A 13 -0.29 -13.76 3.58
N ARG A 14 -0.67 -14.31 2.42
CA ARG A 14 -1.28 -13.54 1.32
C ARG A 14 -2.61 -12.88 1.71
N ILE A 15 -3.48 -13.59 2.42
CA ILE A 15 -4.74 -13.02 2.93
C ILE A 15 -4.44 -11.85 3.88
N ASN A 16 -3.52 -12.05 4.82
CA ASN A 16 -3.12 -11.00 5.76
C ASN A 16 -2.48 -9.80 5.05
N PHE A 17 -1.70 -10.04 4.01
CA PHE A 17 -1.09 -9.01 3.18
C PHE A 17 -2.17 -8.13 2.53
N PHE A 18 -3.12 -8.70 1.79
CA PHE A 18 -4.20 -7.93 1.15
C PHE A 18 -5.20 -7.30 2.15
N ALA A 19 -5.29 -7.84 3.36
CA ALA A 19 -6.07 -7.26 4.46
C ALA A 19 -5.37 -6.07 5.14
N THR A 20 -4.08 -5.82 4.86
CA THR A 20 -3.34 -4.73 5.50
C THR A 20 -3.96 -3.37 5.10
N ARG A 21 -4.11 -2.47 6.07
CA ARG A 21 -4.60 -1.11 5.88
C ARG A 21 -3.60 -0.10 6.42
N GLN A 22 -3.49 1.05 5.75
CA GLN A 22 -2.67 2.16 6.19
C GLN A 22 -3.23 2.74 7.50
N SER A 23 -2.39 2.85 8.52
CA SER A 23 -2.73 3.52 9.78
C SER A 23 -2.85 5.04 9.61
N SER A 24 -3.59 5.71 10.50
CA SER A 24 -3.72 7.17 10.51
C SER A 24 -2.38 7.89 10.72
N SER A 25 -1.44 7.27 11.43
CA SER A 25 -0.10 7.81 11.70
C SER A 25 0.94 7.49 10.63
N GLN A 26 0.65 6.58 9.69
CA GLN A 26 1.62 6.16 8.68
C GLN A 26 1.60 7.08 7.47
N THR A 27 2.79 7.47 7.00
CA THR A 27 2.95 8.08 5.68
C THR A 27 2.73 7.05 4.58
N LEU A 28 2.54 7.49 3.33
CA LEU A 28 2.48 6.61 2.16
C LEU A 28 3.75 5.74 2.05
N THR A 29 4.92 6.30 2.38
CA THR A 29 6.20 5.59 2.37
C THR A 29 6.26 4.49 3.42
N ASP A 30 5.85 4.79 4.64
CA ASP A 30 5.86 3.81 5.74
C ASP A 30 4.93 2.64 5.44
N PHE A 31 3.77 2.95 4.86
CA PHE A 31 2.83 1.93 4.44
C PHE A 31 3.38 1.07 3.30
N ALA A 32 3.99 1.68 2.27
CA ALA A 32 4.64 0.95 1.20
C ALA A 32 5.76 0.02 1.72
N ASN A 33 6.57 0.48 2.66
CA ASN A 33 7.61 -0.33 3.30
C ASN A 33 6.99 -1.49 4.10
N THR A 34 5.93 -1.23 4.86
CA THR A 34 5.19 -2.28 5.59
C THR A 34 4.70 -3.39 4.66
N LEU A 35 4.21 -3.04 3.46
CA LEU A 35 3.79 -4.03 2.47
C LEU A 35 4.97 -4.81 1.89
N ARG A 36 6.09 -4.14 1.56
CA ARG A 36 7.32 -4.83 1.11
C ARG A 36 7.83 -5.82 2.15
N ASP A 37 7.80 -5.47 3.42
CA ASP A 37 8.24 -6.39 4.48
C ASP A 37 7.31 -7.61 4.60
N LYS A 38 6.00 -7.39 4.45
CA LYS A 38 4.99 -8.48 4.48
C LYS A 38 5.02 -9.35 3.23
N SER A 39 5.40 -8.83 2.07
CA SER A 39 5.42 -9.60 0.84
C SER A 39 6.50 -10.70 0.85
N VAL A 40 7.56 -10.53 1.65
CA VAL A 40 8.64 -11.53 1.84
C VAL A 40 8.11 -12.89 2.28
N THR A 41 7.12 -12.93 3.17
CA THR A 41 6.53 -14.20 3.66
C THR A 41 5.44 -14.76 2.75
N CYS A 42 4.88 -13.93 1.87
CA CYS A 42 3.79 -14.30 0.96
C CYS A 42 4.24 -15.19 -0.20
N LYS A 43 5.55 -15.16 -0.53
CA LYS A 43 6.15 -15.91 -1.65
C LYS A 43 5.35 -15.74 -2.94
N PHE A 44 5.11 -14.50 -3.35
CA PHE A 44 4.46 -14.22 -4.62
C PHE A 44 5.37 -14.64 -5.79
N PRO A 45 4.80 -15.17 -6.89
CA PRO A 45 5.52 -15.30 -8.15
C PRO A 45 6.06 -13.94 -8.62
N ASN A 46 7.24 -13.93 -9.27
CA ASN A 46 7.90 -12.69 -9.69
C ASN A 46 7.05 -11.87 -10.68
N ASP A 47 6.31 -12.54 -11.56
CA ASP A 47 5.39 -11.96 -12.54
C ASP A 47 4.14 -11.34 -11.89
N PHE A 48 3.82 -11.70 -10.64
CA PHE A 48 2.68 -11.16 -9.90
C PHE A 48 3.09 -10.26 -8.71
N TYR A 49 4.38 -10.14 -8.44
CA TYR A 49 4.88 -9.43 -7.25
C TYR A 49 4.50 -7.94 -7.25
N GLU A 50 4.69 -7.28 -8.39
CA GLU A 50 4.35 -5.86 -8.57
C GLU A 50 2.83 -5.66 -8.46
N ASP A 51 2.04 -6.45 -9.19
CA ASP A 51 0.57 -6.38 -9.15
C ASP A 51 0.02 -6.59 -7.73
N ALA A 52 0.58 -7.53 -6.98
CA ALA A 52 0.21 -7.77 -5.60
C ALA A 52 0.46 -6.54 -4.71
N LEU A 53 1.63 -5.91 -4.84
CA LEU A 53 1.98 -4.70 -4.09
C LEU A 53 1.08 -3.52 -4.47
N ILE A 54 0.84 -3.31 -5.76
CA ILE A 54 -0.04 -2.24 -6.26
C ILE A 54 -1.45 -2.43 -5.72
N ALA A 55 -2.02 -3.63 -5.85
CA ALA A 55 -3.37 -3.93 -5.40
C ALA A 55 -3.51 -3.77 -3.87
N ALA A 56 -2.56 -4.29 -3.10
CA ALA A 56 -2.58 -4.17 -1.63
C ALA A 56 -2.38 -2.73 -1.17
N PHE A 57 -1.53 -1.96 -1.85
CA PHE A 57 -1.30 -0.56 -1.52
C PHE A 57 -2.55 0.27 -1.83
N VAL A 58 -3.02 0.27 -3.07
CA VAL A 58 -4.20 1.06 -3.49
C VAL A 58 -5.43 0.67 -2.66
N GLY A 59 -5.69 -0.62 -2.48
CA GLY A 59 -6.81 -1.11 -1.67
C GLY A 59 -6.64 -0.84 -0.16
N GLY A 60 -5.41 -0.67 0.30
CA GLY A 60 -5.07 -0.44 1.70
C GLY A 60 -4.98 1.02 2.12
N LEU A 61 -4.97 1.97 1.18
CA LEU A 61 -4.86 3.41 1.47
C LEU A 61 -6.02 3.91 2.33
N LYS A 62 -5.69 4.71 3.35
CA LYS A 62 -6.69 5.37 4.21
C LYS A 62 -7.38 6.52 3.46
N ASN A 63 -6.62 7.26 2.64
CA ASN A 63 -7.12 8.44 1.96
C ASN A 63 -7.91 8.03 0.72
N GLU A 64 -9.23 8.15 0.81
CA GLU A 64 -10.14 7.78 -0.28
C GLU A 64 -9.90 8.58 -1.57
N HIS A 65 -9.49 9.85 -1.47
CA HIS A 65 -9.22 10.68 -2.65
C HIS A 65 -8.00 10.16 -3.41
N VAL A 66 -6.93 9.85 -2.68
CA VAL A 66 -5.71 9.27 -3.28
C VAL A 66 -6.04 7.90 -3.89
N ARG A 67 -6.79 7.05 -3.18
CA ARG A 67 -7.24 5.75 -3.71
C ARG A 67 -8.02 5.90 -5.02
N LYS A 68 -9.05 6.76 -5.04
CA LYS A 68 -9.87 7.01 -6.23
C LYS A 68 -9.05 7.57 -7.40
N HIS A 69 -8.03 8.38 -7.12
CA HIS A 69 -7.15 8.91 -8.14
C HIS A 69 -6.26 7.83 -8.77
N LEU A 70 -5.80 6.85 -7.99
CA LEU A 70 -4.92 5.79 -8.46
C LEU A 70 -5.66 4.64 -9.17
N MET A 71 -6.87 4.29 -8.75
CA MET A 71 -7.64 3.16 -9.31
C MET A 71 -7.77 3.13 -10.85
N PRO A 72 -8.02 4.26 -11.56
CA PRO A 72 -8.14 4.23 -13.01
C PRO A 72 -6.79 4.28 -13.76
N GLN A 73 -5.66 4.43 -13.05
CA GLN A 73 -4.35 4.56 -13.69
C GLN A 73 -3.78 3.19 -14.06
N ASN A 74 -3.21 3.08 -15.26
CA ASN A 74 -2.49 1.89 -15.68
C ASN A 74 -1.06 1.91 -15.11
N LEU A 75 -0.93 1.54 -13.84
CA LEU A 75 0.33 1.55 -13.11
C LEU A 75 1.01 0.20 -13.26
N GLU A 76 2.20 0.18 -13.87
CA GLU A 76 2.93 -1.06 -14.17
C GLU A 76 3.89 -1.45 -13.05
N THR A 77 4.36 -0.47 -12.28
CA THR A 77 5.28 -0.72 -11.16
C THR A 77 4.79 -0.11 -9.85
N PHE A 78 5.21 -0.72 -8.75
CA PHE A 78 4.90 -0.26 -7.42
C PHE A 78 5.56 1.08 -7.10
N GLU A 79 6.74 1.34 -7.66
CA GLU A 79 7.42 2.63 -7.52
C GLU A 79 6.64 3.76 -8.21
N GLN A 80 6.15 3.53 -9.44
CA GLN A 80 5.28 4.47 -10.14
C GLN A 80 4.03 4.78 -9.33
N THR A 81 3.38 3.74 -8.79
CA THR A 81 2.19 3.86 -7.93
C THR A 81 2.45 4.73 -6.71
N LEU A 82 3.56 4.48 -6.00
CA LEU A 82 3.92 5.24 -4.81
C LEU A 82 4.23 6.71 -5.15
N ASN A 83 4.89 6.96 -6.27
CA ASN A 83 5.19 8.32 -6.70
C ASN A 83 3.92 9.09 -7.07
N ALA A 84 3.02 8.48 -7.86
CA ALA A 84 1.72 9.07 -8.21
C ALA A 84 0.89 9.42 -6.96
N ALA A 85 0.89 8.52 -5.97
CA ALA A 85 0.21 8.72 -4.70
C ALA A 85 0.76 9.95 -3.94
N ARG A 86 2.09 10.08 -3.85
CA ARG A 86 2.76 11.19 -3.14
C ARG A 86 2.53 12.53 -3.82
N ILE A 87 2.60 12.57 -5.15
CA ILE A 87 2.35 13.79 -5.94
C ILE A 87 0.92 14.27 -5.66
N PHE A 88 -0.06 13.37 -5.76
CA PHE A 88 -1.46 13.73 -5.55
C PHE A 88 -1.76 14.13 -4.09
N GLU A 89 -1.20 13.42 -3.11
CA GLU A 89 -1.35 13.76 -1.69
C GLU A 89 -0.78 15.16 -1.39
N SER A 90 0.38 15.51 -1.96
CA SER A 90 0.97 16.84 -1.82
C SER A 90 0.07 17.94 -2.41
N VAL A 91 -0.51 17.70 -3.60
CA VAL A 91 -1.46 18.63 -4.24
C VAL A 91 -2.71 18.84 -3.38
N LEU A 92 -3.25 17.78 -2.78
CA LEU A 92 -4.41 17.89 -1.88
C LEU A 92 -4.09 18.73 -0.63
N ILE A 93 -2.94 18.49 0.00
CA ILE A 93 -2.50 19.24 1.19
C ILE A 93 -2.29 20.72 0.85
N GLN A 94 -1.65 21.01 -0.29
CA GLN A 94 -1.45 22.39 -0.75
C GLN A 94 -2.79 23.07 -1.08
N GLY A 95 -3.69 22.40 -1.79
CA GLY A 95 -5.02 22.93 -2.12
C GLY A 95 -5.90 23.18 -0.90
N ALA A 96 -5.77 22.38 0.15
CA ALA A 96 -6.46 22.61 1.43
C ALA A 96 -5.92 23.86 2.15
N ASN A 97 -4.59 24.03 2.20
CA ASN A 97 -3.95 25.18 2.86
C ASN A 97 -4.25 26.53 2.18
N VAL A 98 -4.58 26.54 0.88
CA VAL A 98 -4.95 27.77 0.16
C VAL A 98 -6.39 28.19 0.49
N LYS A 99 -7.31 27.24 0.71
CA LYS A 99 -8.72 27.54 1.00
C LYS A 99 -8.97 28.10 2.40
N ASP A 100 -8.08 27.85 3.35
CA ASP A 100 -8.19 28.32 4.74
C ASP A 100 -7.73 29.77 4.92
N LYS A 101 -7.07 30.36 3.91
CA LYS A 101 -6.52 31.73 3.95
C LYS A 101 -7.33 32.75 3.14
N GLY A 102 -8.53 32.38 2.67
CA GLY A 102 -9.39 33.19 1.80
C GLY A 102 -10.62 33.73 2.50
#